data_AF-A0A6B0SZS2-F1
#
_entry.id   AF-A0A6B0SZS2-F1
#
_cell.length_a   1.000
_cell.length_b   1.000
_cell.length_c   1.000
_cell.angle_alpha   90.00
_cell.angle_beta   90.00
_cell.angle_gamma   90.00
#
_symmetry.space_group_name_H-M   'P 1'
#
loop_
_entity.id
_entity.type
_entity.pdbx_description
1 polymer ?
#
loop_
_entity_poly.entity_id
_entity_poly.type
_entity_poly.pdbx_seq_one_letter_code
_entity_poly.pdbx_strand_id
1 'polypeptide(L)' 'MPWSEVETAERYDEWERADGYATLRVREHPDGSYVVRLDRLEQAPDGREYRRERVGDREHAEEVVTEWKRTFDLPEE' A
#
# COMPACT_ATOMS: atom_id res chain seq x y z
N MET A 1 -23.41 -14.97 17.29
CA MET A 1 -22.97 -13.60 17.61
C MET A 1 -23.30 -12.74 16.40
N PRO A 2 -24.31 -11.84 16.43
CA PRO A 2 -24.57 -10.97 15.28
C PRO A 2 -23.45 -9.93 15.22
N TRP A 3 -22.79 -9.86 14.08
CA TRP A 3 -21.69 -8.92 13.85
C TRP A 3 -22.21 -7.48 13.96
N SER A 4 -21.53 -6.64 14.72
CA SER A 4 -21.78 -5.19 14.75
C SER A 4 -20.91 -4.50 13.72
N GLU A 5 -21.52 -3.62 12.93
CA GLU A 5 -20.83 -2.75 11.98
C GLU A 5 -20.00 -1.73 12.75
N VAL A 6 -18.70 -1.68 12.45
CA VAL A 6 -17.79 -0.64 12.92
C VAL A 6 -17.71 0.36 11.79
N GLU A 7 -18.23 1.58 11.99
CA GLU A 7 -18.03 2.68 11.04
C GLU A 7 -16.53 2.95 10.94
N THR A 8 -15.90 2.49 9.86
CA THR A 8 -14.54 2.90 9.56
C THR A 8 -14.56 4.14 8.68
N ALA A 9 -14.28 5.29 9.28
CA ALA A 9 -13.80 6.48 8.58
C ALA A 9 -12.36 6.27 8.04
N GLU A 10 -12.11 5.12 7.40
CA GLU A 10 -10.80 4.73 6.87
C GLU A 10 -10.45 5.62 5.68
N ARG A 11 -9.70 6.70 5.92
CA ARG A 11 -8.95 7.34 4.86
C ARG A 11 -7.77 6.45 4.51
N TYR A 12 -7.83 5.86 3.33
CA TYR A 12 -6.71 5.20 2.71
C TYR A 12 -6.44 5.83 1.35
N ASP A 13 -5.17 5.91 1.01
CA ASP A 13 -4.72 6.24 -0.34
C ASP A 13 -4.28 4.94 -1.01
N GLU A 14 -4.71 4.73 -2.25
CA GLU A 14 -4.36 3.54 -3.02
C GLU A 14 -3.88 3.94 -4.41
N TRP A 15 -2.85 3.25 -4.88
CA TRP A 15 -2.29 3.40 -6.22
C TRP A 15 -2.18 2.02 -6.86
N GLU A 16 -2.55 1.94 -8.12
CA GLU A 16 -2.33 0.76 -8.95
C GLU A 16 -1.21 1.06 -9.95
N ARG A 17 -0.33 0.07 -10.17
CA ARG A 17 0.71 0.13 -11.20
C ARG A 17 0.06 0.00 -12.58
N ALA A 18 0.64 0.60 -13.61
CA ALA A 18 0.01 0.75 -14.92
C ALA A 18 -0.41 -0.58 -15.59
N ASP A 19 0.28 -1.69 -15.30
CA ASP A 19 -0.04 -3.03 -15.78
C ASP A 19 -1.16 -3.75 -14.98
N GLY A 20 -1.65 -3.15 -13.89
CA GLY A 20 -2.71 -3.71 -13.05
C GLY A 20 -2.28 -4.87 -12.16
N TYR A 21 -0.98 -5.24 -12.12
CA TYR A 21 -0.50 -6.36 -11.30
C TYR A 21 0.20 -5.96 -10.01
N ALA A 22 0.21 -4.67 -9.66
CA ALA A 22 0.70 -4.24 -8.35
C ALA A 22 -0.16 -3.12 -7.77
N THR A 23 -0.46 -3.22 -6.47
CA THR A 23 -1.20 -2.22 -5.71
C THR A 23 -0.36 -1.76 -4.53
N LEU A 24 -0.34 -0.45 -4.31
CA LEU A 24 0.26 0.20 -3.16
C LEU A 24 -0.84 0.89 -2.37
N ARG A 25 -0.90 0.67 -1.06
CA ARG A 25 -1.93 1.25 -0.19
C ARG A 25 -1.32 1.84 1.07
N VAL A 26 -1.72 3.05 1.42
CA VAL A 26 -1.45 3.67 2.72
C VAL A 26 -2.75 3.79 3.48
N ARG A 27 -2.75 3.32 4.73
CA ARG A 27 -3.88 3.44 5.63
C ARG A 27 -3.46 4.14 6.91
N GLU A 28 -4.22 5.15 7.30
CA GLU A 28 -4.11 5.77 8.62
C GLU A 28 -4.81 4.89 9.69
N HIS A 29 -4.15 4.73 10.83
CA HIS A 29 -4.71 4.07 12.01
C HIS A 29 -5.24 5.12 13.00
N PRO A 30 -6.23 4.76 13.84
CA PRO A 30 -6.76 5.67 14.87
C PRO A 30 -5.72 6.17 15.89
N ASP A 31 -4.60 5.46 16.05
CA ASP A 31 -3.49 5.89 16.90
C ASP A 31 -2.54 6.92 16.25
N GLY A 32 -2.82 7.33 15.01
CA GLY A 32 -2.03 8.29 14.24
C GLY A 32 -0.89 7.65 13.44
N SER A 33 -0.62 6.36 13.61
CA SER A 33 0.34 5.63 12.75
C SER A 33 -0.24 5.30 11.38
N TYR A 34 0.64 5.01 10.43
CA TYR A 34 0.29 4.64 9.07
C TYR A 34 0.83 3.26 8.74
N VAL A 35 0.09 2.52 7.92
CA VAL A 35 0.53 1.25 7.34
C VAL A 35 0.60 1.38 5.84
N VAL A 36 1.77 1.12 5.27
CA VAL A 36 2.03 1.05 3.84
C VAL A 36 2.08 -0.42 3.43
N ARG A 37 1.35 -0.80 2.39
CA ARG A 37 1.30 -2.15 1.83
C ARG A 37 1.58 -2.10 0.34
N LEU A 38 2.44 -3.00 -0.14
CA LEU A 38 2.59 -3.34 -1.55
C LEU A 38 2.13 -4.79 -1.75
N ASP A 39 1.26 -4.98 -2.73
CA ASP A 39 0.80 -6.29 -3.18
C ASP A 39 1.07 -6.39 -4.68
N ARG A 40 2.07 -7.19 -5.06
CA ARG A 40 2.35 -7.51 -6.46
C ARG A 40 1.91 -8.93 -6.73
N LEU A 41 0.99 -9.08 -7.66
CA LEU A 41 0.35 -10.33 -8.01
C LEU A 41 1.33 -11.30 -8.69
N GLU A 42 1.01 -12.59 -8.64
CA GLU A 42 1.80 -13.64 -9.29
C GLU A 42 1.90 -13.45 -10.82
N GLN A 43 0.92 -12.78 -11.43
CA GLN A 43 0.88 -12.50 -12.87
C GLN A 43 1.84 -11.38 -13.29
N ALA A 44 2.44 -10.64 -12.36
CA ALA A 44 3.41 -9.61 -12.67
C ALA A 44 4.66 -10.23 -13.35
N PRO A 45 5.28 -9.54 -14.32
CA PRO A 45 6.47 -10.05 -15.03
C PRO A 45 7.65 -10.33 -14.09
N ASP A 46 7.77 -9.58 -13.00
CA ASP A 46 8.80 -9.74 -11.98
C ASP A 46 8.43 -10.79 -10.89
N GLY A 47 7.30 -11.47 -11.03
CA GLY A 47 6.76 -12.44 -10.07
C GLY A 47 6.06 -11.80 -8.86
N ARG A 48 5.49 -12.60 -7.95
CA ARG A 48 4.78 -12.07 -6.77
C ARG A 48 5.71 -11.37 -5.78
N GLU A 49 5.20 -10.34 -5.10
CA GLU A 49 5.89 -9.70 -3.96
C GLU A 49 4.85 -9.14 -3.00
N TYR A 50 5.13 -9.24 -1.70
CA TYR A 50 4.30 -8.65 -0.67
C TYR A 50 5.16 -7.90 0.33
N ARG A 51 4.90 -6.60 0.50
CA ARG A 51 5.53 -5.80 1.55
C ARG A 51 4.50 -5.10 2.41
N ARG A 52 4.84 -4.96 3.68
CA ARG A 52 4.04 -4.26 4.68
C ARG A 52 4.95 -3.57 5.67
N GLU A 53 4.77 -2.27 5.81
CA GLU A 53 5.53 -1.43 6.74
C GLU A 53 4.58 -0.56 7.57
N ARG A 54 4.90 -0.36 8.85
CA ARG A 54 4.17 0.53 9.74
C ARG A 54 5.10 1.66 10.16
N VAL A 55 4.64 2.89 10.04
CA VAL A 55 5.38 4.12 10.36
C VAL A 55 4.58 5.00 11.31
N GLY A 56 5.27 5.88 12.04
CA GLY A 56 4.68 6.69 13.10
C GLY A 56 3.87 7.90 12.61
N ASP A 57 4.08 8.30 11.36
CA ASP A 57 3.57 9.56 10.82
C ASP A 57 3.41 9.51 9.29
N ARG A 58 2.72 10.52 8.76
CA ARG A 58 2.38 10.60 7.34
C ARG A 58 3.60 10.82 6.45
N GLU A 59 4.55 11.63 6.91
CA GLU A 59 5.75 11.99 6.14
C GLU A 59 6.57 10.73 5.82
N HIS A 60 6.84 9.90 6.84
CA HIS A 60 7.50 8.61 6.63
C HIS A 60 6.67 7.68 5.72
N ALA A 61 5.33 7.71 5.80
CA ALA A 61 4.50 6.87 4.92
C ALA A 61 4.66 7.28 3.45
N GLU A 62 4.76 8.59 3.18
CA GLU A 62 4.98 9.13 1.84
C GLU A 62 6.40 8.83 1.32
N GLU A 63 7.40 8.83 2.19
CA GLU A 63 8.76 8.39 1.85
C GLU A 63 8.78 6.91 1.42
N VAL A 64 8.16 6.02 2.21
CA VAL A 64 8.05 4.59 1.90
C VAL A 64 7.29 4.38 0.59
N VAL A 65 6.20 5.11 0.38
CA VAL A 65 5.45 5.09 -0.89
C VAL A 65 6.33 5.48 -2.06
N THR A 66 7.11 6.55 -1.92
CA THR A 66 7.98 7.07 -2.98
C THR A 66 9.10 6.08 -3.29
N GLU A 67 9.70 5.48 -2.27
CA GLU A 67 10.73 4.44 -2.42
C GLU A 67 10.16 3.21 -3.13
N TRP A 68 9.01 2.71 -2.69
CA TRP A 68 8.42 1.51 -3.26
C TRP A 68 7.93 1.72 -4.68
N LYS A 69 7.35 2.89 -4.99
CA LYS A 69 7.02 3.26 -6.38
C LYS A 69 8.24 3.18 -7.27
N ARG A 70 9.38 3.74 -6.87
CA ARG A 70 10.63 3.69 -7.66
C ARG A 70 11.22 2.27 -7.77
N THR A 71 11.14 1.49 -6.70
CA THR A 71 11.74 0.16 -6.62
C THR A 71 10.93 -0.89 -7.39
N PHE A 72 9.60 -0.74 -7.43
CA PHE A 72 8.67 -1.69 -8.03
C PHE A 72 8.01 -1.19 -9.32
N ASP A 73 8.47 -0.05 -9.83
CA ASP A 73 8.10 0.43 -11.15
C ASP A 73 8.59 -0.54 -12.22
N LEU A 74 7.90 -0.56 -13.35
CA LEU A 74 8.42 -1.22 -14.54
C LEU A 74 9.40 -0.27 -15.23
N PRO A 75 10.53 -0.76 -15.76
CA PRO A 75 11.34 0.07 -16.65
C PRO A 75 10.50 0.51 -17.86
N GLU A 76 10.54 1.80 -18.22
CA GLU A 76 9.98 2.28 -19.48
C GLU A 76 10.66 1.51 -20.63
N GLU A 77 9.87 0.80 -21.46
CA GLU A 77 10.34 0.07 -22.64
C GLU A 77 10.87 1.01 -23.75
#